data_AF-A0A5E6NVR5-F1
#
_entry.id   AF-A0A5E6NVR5-F1
#
_cell.length_a   1.000
_cell.length_b   1.000
_cell.length_c   1.000
_cell.angle_alpha   90.00
_cell.angle_beta   90.00
_cell.angle_gamma   90.00
#
_symmetry.space_group_name_H-M   'P 1'
#
loop_
_entity.id
_entity.type
_entity.pdbx_description
1 polymer ?
#
loop_
_entity_poly.entity_id
_entity_poly.type
_entity_poly.pdbx_seq_one_letter_code
_entity_poly.pdbx_strand_id
1 'polypeptide(L)' 'GVKKMSKKRTKYTSTFKTKLALELLQNKSTLVQIASKHNILPQNLQNWKKTHVN' A
#
# COMPACT_ATOMS: atom_id res chain seq x y z
N GLY A 1 13.95 -31.06 -3.28
CA GLY A 1 13.88 -29.82 -4.08
C GLY A 1 12.91 -28.86 -3.44
N VAL A 2 13.36 -27.68 -3.02
CA VAL A 2 12.49 -26.69 -2.36
C VAL A 2 11.68 -25.96 -3.43
N LYS A 3 10.37 -26.17 -3.45
CA LYS A 3 9.44 -25.53 -4.38
C LYS A 3 9.45 -24.02 -4.09
N LYS A 4 10.08 -23.23 -4.97
CA LYS A 4 10.13 -21.77 -4.89
C LYS A 4 8.71 -21.22 -5.08
N MET A 5 8.00 -21.00 -3.98
CA MET A 5 6.71 -20.32 -3.99
C MET A 5 6.92 -18.86 -4.37
N SER A 6 6.59 -18.51 -5.62
CA SER A 6 6.45 -17.13 -6.03
C SER A 6 5.18 -16.58 -5.38
N LYS A 7 5.33 -15.71 -4.36
CA LYS A 7 4.20 -14.98 -3.78
C LYS A 7 3.55 -14.17 -4.90
N LYS A 8 2.34 -14.56 -5.31
CA LYS A 8 1.55 -13.82 -6.31
C LYS A 8 1.48 -12.36 -5.84
N ARG A 9 1.95 -11.43 -6.68
CA ARG A 9 1.91 -10.01 -6.35
C ARG A 9 0.45 -9.58 -6.30
N THR A 10 0.02 -9.07 -5.16
CA THR A 10 -1.29 -8.43 -5.03
C THR A 10 -1.32 -7.20 -5.93
N LYS A 11 -2.27 -7.18 -6.87
CA LYS A 11 -2.52 -6.02 -7.73
C LYS A 11 -3.56 -5.13 -7.05
N TYR A 12 -3.21 -3.87 -6.84
CA TYR A 12 -4.13 -2.87 -6.30
C TYR A 12 -4.57 -1.94 -7.43
N THR A 13 -5.86 -1.65 -7.49
CA THR A 13 -6.44 -0.74 -8.49
C THR A 13 -5.97 0.70 -8.22
N SER A 14 -5.95 1.53 -9.28
CA SER A 14 -5.59 2.95 -9.16
C SER A 14 -6.48 3.67 -8.15
N THR A 15 -7.80 3.44 -8.25
CA THR A 15 -8.81 4.03 -7.34
C THR A 15 -8.53 3.71 -5.87
N PHE A 16 -8.14 2.47 -5.57
CA PHE A 16 -7.81 2.05 -4.21
C PHE A 16 -6.56 2.75 -3.68
N LYS A 17 -5.49 2.83 -4.50
CA LYS A 17 -4.26 3.54 -4.13
C LYS A 17 -4.53 5.03 -3.86
N THR A 18 -5.32 5.67 -4.73
CA THR A 18 -5.70 7.09 -4.56
C THR A 18 -6.47 7.32 -3.27
N LYS A 19 -7.43 6.45 -2.93
CA LYS A 19 -8.20 6.54 -1.67
C LYS A 19 -7.27 6.53 -0.45
N LEU A 20 -6.29 5.63 -0.43
CA LEU A 20 -5.35 5.52 0.70
C LEU A 20 -4.36 6.68 0.75
N ALA A 21 -3.91 7.18 -0.41
CA ALA A 21 -3.08 8.38 -0.48
C ALA A 21 -3.81 9.62 0.07
N LEU A 22 -5.10 9.78 -0.23
CA LEU A 22 -5.93 10.84 0.34
C LEU A 22 -6.08 10.72 1.86
N GLU A 23 -6.30 9.51 2.37
CA GLU A 23 -6.42 9.26 3.81
C GLU A 23 -5.13 9.59 4.57
N LEU A 24 -3.96 9.30 3.95
CA LEU A 24 -2.65 9.71 4.44
C LEU A 24 -2.47 11.24 4.46
N LEU A 25 -2.89 11.95 3.41
CA LEU A 25 -2.79 13.41 3.32
C LEU A 25 -3.71 14.12 4.32
N GLN A 26 -4.86 13.52 4.62
CA GLN A 26 -5.82 14.04 5.60
C GLN A 26 -5.38 13.81 7.06
N ASN A 27 -4.23 13.16 7.30
CA ASN A 27 -3.73 12.80 8.63
C ASN A 27 -4.74 12.04 9.51
N LYS A 28 -5.74 11.38 8.89
CA LYS A 28 -6.79 10.63 9.61
C LYS A 28 -6.27 9.38 10.27
N SER A 29 -5.21 8.80 9.72
CA SER A 29 -4.58 7.59 10.23
C SER A 29 -3.13 7.56 9.80
N THR A 30 -2.28 6.95 10.63
CA THR A 30 -0.87 6.77 10.28
C THR A 30 -0.72 5.71 9.20
N LEU A 31 0.38 5.76 8.44
CA LEU A 31 0.69 4.79 7.40
C LEU A 31 0.61 3.34 7.90
N VAL A 32 1.09 3.09 9.13
CA VAL A 32 1.09 1.76 9.76
C VAL A 32 -0.34 1.29 10.10
N GLN A 33 -1.20 2.20 10.57
CA GLN A 33 -2.60 1.88 10.85
C GLN A 33 -3.37 1.54 9.57
N ILE A 34 -3.20 2.35 8.52
CA ILE A 34 -3.85 2.11 7.22
C ILE A 34 -3.36 0.80 6.61
N ALA A 35 -2.05 0.55 6.66
CA ALA A 35 -1.44 -0.71 6.24
C ALA A 35 -2.07 -1.91 6.94
N SER A 36 -2.19 -1.84 8.27
CA SER A 36 -2.78 -2.92 9.08
C SER A 36 -4.26 -3.11 8.77
N LYS A 37 -5.04 -2.02 8.69
CA LYS A 37 -6.49 -2.05 8.42
C LYS A 37 -6.84 -2.66 7.07
N HIS A 38 -6.01 -2.42 6.05
CA HIS A 38 -6.23 -2.92 4.70
C HIS A 38 -5.40 -4.15 4.33
N ASN A 39 -4.65 -4.71 5.29
CA ASN A 39 -3.72 -5.82 5.07
C ASN A 39 -2.75 -5.54 3.91
N ILE A 40 -2.20 -4.34 3.89
CA ILE A 40 -1.22 -3.87 2.92
C ILE A 40 0.11 -3.74 3.63
N LEU A 41 1.19 -4.14 2.97
CA LEU A 41 2.53 -3.88 3.51
C LEU A 41 2.79 -2.36 3.57
N PRO A 42 3.25 -1.82 4.72
CA PRO A 42 3.62 -0.41 4.84
C PRO A 42 4.53 0.10 3.71
N GLN A 43 5.46 -0.75 3.26
CA GLN A 43 6.35 -0.48 2.13
C GLN A 43 5.61 -0.15 0.83
N ASN A 44 4.48 -0.81 0.56
CA ASN A 44 3.68 -0.54 -0.65
C ASN A 44 3.09 0.87 -0.61
N LEU A 45 2.55 1.30 0.54
CA LEU A 45 2.01 2.64 0.72
C LEU A 45 3.12 3.70 0.59
N GLN A 46 4.29 3.45 1.17
CA GLN A 46 5.44 4.36 1.06
C GLN A 46 5.89 4.51 -0.40
N ASN A 47 5.92 3.41 -1.16
CA ASN A 47 6.25 3.44 -2.59
C ASN A 47 5.19 4.20 -3.40
N TRP A 48 3.89 3.98 -3.15
CA TRP A 48 2.83 4.70 -3.86
C TRP A 48 2.87 6.20 -3.56
N LYS A 49 3.09 6.58 -2.28
CA LYS A 49 3.29 7.98 -1.92
C LYS A 49 4.42 8.59 -2.74
N LYS A 50 5.60 7.96 -2.79
CA LYS A 50 6.74 8.43 -3.62
C LYS A 50 6.39 8.57 -5.10
N THR A 51 5.65 7.62 -5.68
CA THR A 51 5.22 7.69 -7.09
C THR A 51 4.22 8.82 -7.35
N HIS A 52 3.46 9.27 -6.35
CA HIS A 52 2.48 10.35 -6.50
C HIS A 52 3.03 11.76 -6.22
N VAL A 53 4.20 11.91 -5.57
CA VAL A 53 4.79 13.22 -5.24
C VAL A 53 6.08 13.51 -6.03
N ASN A 54 6.24 12.89 -7.21
CA ASN A 54 7.32 13.21 -8.15
C ASN A 54 6.77 13.40 -9.56
#